data_AF-A0AAD7ZFI4-F1
#
_entry.id   AF-A0AAD7ZFI4-F1
#
_cell.length_a   1.000
_cell.length_b   1.000
_cell.length_c   1.000
_cell.angle_alpha   90.00
_cell.angle_beta   90.00
_cell.angle_gamma   90.00
#
_symmetry.space_group_name_H-M   'P 1'
#
loop_
_entity.id
_entity.type
_entity.pdbx_description
1 polymer ?
#
loop_
_entity_poly.entity_id
_entity_poly.type
_entity_poly.pdbx_seq_one_letter_code
_entity_poly.pdbx_strand_id
1 'polypeptide(L)'
;MFADTYQEFTIFIIQLLSKSEALYKPCATFKGRFQNPRILFTCNEGQGHRGRYVYIRDDRRDQDYFGLCEVEVFAYRDESICGEPEEPVAGHVVVGADASAIYSCDAGYKLLAEPNRTCERDGHWTGHAPQCEGNLGYF
;
A
#
# COMPACT_ATOMS: atom_id res chain seq x y z
N MET A 1 -10.60 18.52 9.64
CA MET A 1 -9.92 19.37 10.65
C MET A 1 -8.75 18.59 11.27
N PHE A 2 -7.79 18.10 10.46
CA PHE A 2 -6.84 17.07 10.92
C PHE A 2 -5.36 17.28 10.50
N ALA A 3 -5.01 18.47 9.98
CA ALA A 3 -3.71 18.70 9.35
C ALA A 3 -2.56 19.13 10.31
N ASP A 4 -2.68 18.96 11.63
CA ASP A 4 -1.72 19.56 12.58
C ASP A 4 -1.24 18.61 13.69
N THR A 5 -1.43 17.30 13.53
CA THR A 5 -0.87 16.33 14.47
C THR A 5 0.62 16.15 14.22
N TYR A 6 1.38 16.11 15.32
CA TYR A 6 2.80 15.78 15.25
C TYR A 6 2.97 14.31 14.89
N GLN A 7 3.87 14.04 13.94
CA GLN A 7 4.18 12.71 13.45
C GLN A 7 5.68 12.47 13.56
N GLU A 8 6.05 11.26 13.98
CA GLU A 8 7.42 10.76 14.02
C GLU A 8 7.38 9.31 13.54
N PHE A 9 7.97 9.02 12.37
CA PHE A 9 7.94 7.67 11.82
C PHE A 9 9.14 7.39 10.91
N THR A 10 9.43 6.10 10.75
CA THR A 10 10.44 5.59 9.82
C THR A 10 9.78 4.70 8.78
N ILE A 11 10.07 4.98 7.51
CA ILE A 11 9.72 4.14 6.38
C ILE A 11 10.83 3.12 6.19
N PHE A 12 10.47 1.86 6.07
CA PHE A 12 11.37 0.74 5.79
C PHE A 12 11.01 0.06 4.48
N ILE A 13 12.03 -0.37 3.75
CA ILE A 13 11.87 -1.35 2.67
C ILE A 13 12.27 -2.73 3.20
N ILE A 14 11.35 -3.69 3.11
CA ILE A 14 11.55 -5.05 3.58
C ILE A 14 11.94 -5.94 2.41
N GLN A 15 13.11 -6.55 2.51
CA GLN A 15 13.53 -7.63 1.61
C GLN A 15 13.39 -8.97 2.33
N LEU A 16 12.57 -9.88 1.79
CA LEU A 16 12.52 -11.26 2.27
C LEU A 16 13.80 -11.99 1.84
N LEU A 17 14.53 -12.54 2.80
CA LEU A 17 15.72 -13.36 2.55
C LEU A 17 15.37 -14.85 2.52
N SER A 18 14.44 -15.26 3.39
CA SER A 18 13.90 -16.63 3.45
C SER A 18 12.46 -16.61 3.99
N LYS A 19 11.85 -17.80 4.24
CA LYS A 19 10.49 -17.91 4.79
C LYS A 19 10.34 -17.34 6.21
N SER A 20 11.42 -17.22 6.97
CA SER A 20 11.42 -16.75 8.36
C SER A 20 12.37 -15.59 8.61
N GLU A 21 13.05 -15.11 7.57
CA GLU A 21 14.07 -14.08 7.69
C GLU A 21 13.78 -12.95 6.70
N ALA A 22 13.71 -11.75 7.24
CA ALA A 22 13.46 -10.52 6.50
C ALA A 22 14.45 -9.45 6.93
N LEU A 23 14.95 -8.70 5.95
CA LEU A 23 15.84 -7.58 6.15
C LEU A 23 15.06 -6.27 6.07
N TYR A 24 15.08 -5.49 7.15
CA TYR A 24 14.44 -4.19 7.26
C TYR A 24 15.47 -3.09 6.95
N LYS A 25 15.33 -2.43 5.79
CA LYS A 25 16.25 -1.37 5.37
C LYS A 25 15.61 0.00 5.60
N PRO A 26 16.19 0.87 6.46
CA PRO A 26 15.64 2.20 6.69
C PRO A 26 15.71 3.02 5.40
N CYS A 27 14.56 3.52 4.96
CA CYS A 27 14.38 4.15 3.65
C CYS A 27 14.30 5.68 3.76
N ALA A 28 13.46 6.17 4.67
CA ALA A 28 13.30 7.59 4.97
C ALA A 28 12.72 7.76 6.38
N THR A 29 12.92 8.92 6.99
CA THR A 29 12.40 9.26 8.32
C THR A 29 11.69 10.60 8.28
N PHE A 30 10.60 10.74 9.03
CA PHE A 30 9.90 12.01 9.21
C PHE A 30 9.74 12.34 10.69
N LYS A 31 9.94 13.62 11.03
CA LYS A 31 9.71 14.14 12.37
C LYS A 31 9.22 15.58 12.29
N GLY A 32 7.95 15.79 12.58
CA GLY A 32 7.35 17.13 12.51
C GLY A 32 5.85 17.13 12.32
N ARG A 33 5.32 18.25 11.85
CA ARG A 33 3.90 18.43 11.50
C ARG A 33 3.78 18.59 10.00
N PHE A 34 2.80 17.94 9.39
CA PHE A 34 2.57 18.06 7.96
C PHE A 34 2.14 19.48 7.62
N GLN A 35 2.97 20.18 6.84
CA GLN A 35 2.65 21.53 6.34
C GLN A 35 1.75 21.48 5.11
N ASN A 36 1.76 20.34 4.40
CA ASN A 36 1.03 20.10 3.16
C ASN A 36 0.22 18.81 3.27
N PRO A 37 -0.92 18.69 2.57
CA PRO A 37 -1.75 17.49 2.58
C PRO A 37 -1.06 16.29 1.89
N ARG A 38 -0.03 16.55 1.07
CA ARG A 38 0.79 15.54 0.41
C ARG A 38 2.26 15.86 0.63
N ILE A 39 3.04 14.82 0.87
CA ILE A 39 4.50 14.89 1.00
C ILE A 39 5.12 13.70 0.27
N LEU A 40 6.23 13.95 -0.42
CA LEU A 40 6.98 12.92 -1.14
C LEU A 40 8.23 12.57 -0.34
N PHE A 41 8.40 11.28 -0.05
CA PHE A 41 9.61 10.75 0.57
C PHE A 41 10.43 9.97 -0.47
N THR A 42 11.67 10.38 -0.70
CA THR A 42 12.61 9.64 -1.55
C THR A 42 13.39 8.64 -0.70
N CYS A 43 13.48 7.39 -1.19
CA CYS A 43 14.14 6.33 -0.45
C CYS A 43 15.65 6.39 -0.62
N ASN A 44 16.41 6.40 0.48
CA ASN A 44 17.88 6.43 0.46
C ASN A 44 18.41 7.50 -0.52
N GLU A 45 17.92 8.73 -0.36
CA GLU A 45 18.28 9.89 -1.21
C GLU A 45 18.04 9.67 -2.72
N GLY A 46 17.07 8.82 -3.08
CA GLY A 46 16.72 8.51 -4.46
C GLY A 46 17.46 7.31 -5.05
N GLN A 47 18.41 6.71 -4.33
CA GLN A 47 19.05 5.46 -4.76
C GLN A 47 18.11 4.26 -4.65
N GLY A 48 17.14 4.34 -3.74
CA GLY A 48 16.20 3.27 -3.48
C GLY A 48 16.80 2.08 -2.72
N HIS A 49 15.91 1.15 -2.39
CA HIS A 49 16.25 -0.14 -1.80
C HIS A 49 15.49 -1.24 -2.52
N ARG A 50 16.17 -2.37 -2.75
CA ARG A 50 15.49 -3.60 -3.17
C ARG A 50 14.70 -4.19 -1.99
N GLY A 51 13.43 -4.48 -2.23
CA GLY A 51 12.51 -5.15 -1.32
C GLY A 51 11.12 -5.29 -1.95
N ARG A 52 10.23 -6.00 -1.23
CA ARG A 52 8.88 -6.32 -1.69
C ARG A 52 7.80 -5.57 -0.91
N TYR A 53 8.08 -5.20 0.34
CA TYR A 53 7.10 -4.52 1.19
C TYR A 53 7.64 -3.18 1.67
N VAL A 54 6.73 -2.22 1.83
CA VAL A 54 6.96 -0.98 2.54
C VAL A 54 6.35 -1.13 3.93
N TYR A 55 7.10 -0.77 4.95
CA TYR A 55 6.62 -0.77 6.34
C TYR A 55 6.86 0.59 6.96
N ILE A 56 5.79 1.24 7.42
CA ILE A 56 5.87 2.52 8.13
C ILE A 56 5.72 2.22 9.61
N ARG A 57 6.78 2.49 10.38
CA ARG A 57 6.79 2.32 11.82
C ARG A 57 6.55 3.66 12.48
N ASP A 58 5.50 3.75 13.30
CA ASP A 58 5.29 4.88 14.18
C ASP A 58 6.36 4.87 15.29
N ASP A 59 7.19 5.91 15.33
CA ASP A 59 8.30 6.06 16.26
C ASP A 59 7.93 6.98 17.44
N ARG A 60 6.68 7.46 17.51
CA ARG A 60 6.19 8.27 18.64
C ARG A 60 6.12 7.43 19.91
N ARG A 61 6.41 8.07 21.06
CA ARG A 61 6.25 7.45 22.39
C ARG A 61 4.79 7.17 22.71
N ASP A 62 3.94 8.15 22.42
CA ASP A 62 2.49 8.07 22.59
C ASP A 62 1.87 7.86 21.20
N GLN A 63 1.47 6.62 20.92
CA GLN A 63 0.90 6.21 19.64
C GLN A 63 -0.59 6.51 19.61
N ASP A 64 -0.93 7.78 19.45
CA ASP A 64 -2.28 8.22 19.12
C ASP A 64 -2.56 8.03 17.62
N TYR A 65 -3.66 8.61 17.11
CA TYR A 65 -4.01 8.56 15.68
C TYR A 65 -2.82 8.85 14.75
N PHE A 66 -2.54 7.92 13.84
CA PHE A 66 -1.49 8.06 12.84
C PHE A 66 -2.02 8.83 11.63
N GLY A 67 -1.41 9.98 11.35
CA GLY A 67 -1.96 11.00 10.43
C GLY A 67 -1.74 10.72 8.94
N LEU A 68 -1.82 9.47 8.48
CA LEU A 68 -1.71 9.13 7.06
C LEU A 68 -3.04 8.57 6.55
N CYS A 69 -3.64 9.22 5.55
CA CYS A 69 -4.89 8.78 4.95
C CYS A 69 -4.66 7.78 3.81
N GLU A 70 -3.64 8.04 2.98
CA GLU A 70 -3.35 7.28 1.77
C GLU A 70 -1.83 7.26 1.56
N VAL A 71 -1.30 6.12 1.14
CA VAL A 71 0.13 5.92 0.88
C VAL A 71 0.28 5.38 -0.53
N GLU A 72 0.88 6.18 -1.41
CA GLU A 72 1.23 5.78 -2.77
C GLU A 72 2.72 5.44 -2.82
N VAL A 73 3.07 4.30 -3.42
CA VAL A 73 4.45 3.82 -3.54
C VAL A 73 4.89 3.83 -4.99
N PHE A 74 5.89 4.65 -5.32
CA PHE A 74 6.51 4.71 -6.63
C PHE A 74 7.81 3.88 -6.63
N ALA A 75 7.77 2.70 -7.24
CA ALA A 75 8.92 1.80 -7.32
C ALA A 75 9.47 1.75 -8.74
N TYR A 76 10.79 1.80 -8.88
CA TYR A 76 11.46 1.49 -10.15
C TYR A 76 11.56 -0.03 -10.27
N ARG A 77 10.82 -0.60 -11.23
CA ARG A 77 10.88 -2.02 -11.54
C ARG A 77 11.80 -2.24 -12.74
N ASP A 78 12.72 -3.18 -12.58
CA ASP A 78 13.61 -3.65 -13.67
C ASP A 78 12.85 -4.60 -14.62
N GLU A 79 11.67 -5.09 -14.20
CA GLU A 79 10.83 -6.02 -14.97
C GLU A 79 9.40 -5.49 -15.16
N SER A 80 8.88 -5.68 -16.37
CA SER A 80 7.51 -5.40 -16.81
C SER A 80 6.46 -6.36 -16.21
N ILE A 81 6.73 -6.92 -15.03
CA ILE A 81 5.88 -7.91 -14.35
C ILE A 81 5.25 -7.24 -13.12
N CYS A 82 3.92 -7.29 -13.04
CA CYS A 82 3.20 -6.76 -11.89
C CYS A 82 3.47 -7.59 -10.62
N GLY A 83 3.29 -6.94 -9.48
CA GLY A 83 3.33 -7.62 -8.18
C GLY A 83 2.00 -8.33 -7.94
N GLU A 84 1.87 -8.97 -6.78
CA GLU A 84 0.55 -9.37 -6.31
C GLU A 84 -0.36 -8.13 -6.19
N PRO A 85 -1.60 -8.18 -6.71
CA PRO A 85 -2.56 -7.10 -6.55
C PRO A 85 -2.94 -6.91 -5.08
N GLU A 86 -3.42 -5.70 -4.74
CA GLU A 86 -3.95 -5.40 -3.41
C GLU A 86 -5.17 -6.27 -3.11
N GLU A 87 -5.25 -6.88 -1.93
CA GLU A 87 -6.44 -7.65 -1.53
C GLU A 87 -7.52 -6.72 -0.95
N PRO A 88 -8.78 -6.81 -1.41
CA PRO A 88 -9.87 -6.02 -0.85
C PRO A 88 -10.26 -6.54 0.53
N VAL A 89 -10.58 -5.64 1.45
CA VAL A 89 -11.18 -6.02 2.76
C VAL A 89 -12.56 -6.63 2.50
N ALA A 90 -12.87 -7.75 3.18
CA ALA A 90 -14.13 -8.49 2.98
C ALA A 90 -14.36 -8.92 1.52
N GLY A 91 -13.27 -9.33 0.86
CA GLY A 91 -13.30 -9.87 -0.48
C GLY A 91 -12.01 -10.63 -0.80
N HIS A 92 -11.85 -10.99 -2.06
CA HIS A 92 -10.72 -11.73 -2.57
C HIS A 92 -10.41 -11.32 -4.02
N VAL A 93 -9.18 -11.63 -4.45
CA VAL A 93 -8.70 -11.38 -5.80
C VAL A 93 -8.13 -12.66 -6.41
N VAL A 94 -8.43 -12.91 -7.68
CA VAL A 94 -7.90 -14.04 -8.45
C VAL A 94 -7.11 -13.49 -9.63
N VAL A 95 -5.85 -13.89 -9.75
CA VAL A 95 -4.96 -13.48 -10.85
C VAL A 95 -4.94 -14.57 -11.92
N GLY A 96 -5.35 -14.19 -13.13
CA GLY A 96 -5.32 -15.02 -14.33
C GLY A 96 -3.94 -15.04 -15.01
N ALA A 97 -3.71 -16.06 -15.83
CA ALA A 97 -2.45 -16.23 -16.58
C ALA A 97 -2.23 -15.16 -17.66
N ASP A 98 -3.28 -14.42 -18.03
CA ASP A 98 -3.28 -13.30 -18.97
C ASP A 98 -2.91 -11.96 -18.31
N ALA A 99 -2.35 -12.01 -17.10
CA ALA A 99 -2.03 -10.84 -16.29
C ALA A 99 -3.26 -9.96 -16.03
N SER A 100 -4.42 -10.59 -15.88
CA SER A 100 -5.66 -9.99 -15.38
C SER A 100 -5.87 -10.36 -13.90
N ALA A 101 -6.43 -9.44 -13.13
CA ALA A 101 -6.83 -9.65 -11.75
C ALA A 101 -8.32 -9.38 -11.62
N ILE A 102 -9.07 -10.36 -11.11
CA ILE A 102 -10.53 -10.30 -10.94
C ILE A 102 -10.85 -10.28 -9.45
N TYR A 103 -11.63 -9.28 -9.04
CA TYR A 103 -12.00 -9.01 -7.65
C TYR A 103 -13.43 -9.46 -7.38
N SER A 104 -13.66 -9.93 -6.17
CA SER A 104 -14.98 -10.37 -5.71
C SER A 104 -15.13 -10.10 -4.22
N CYS A 105 -16.35 -9.77 -3.78
CA CYS A 105 -16.63 -9.53 -2.37
C CYS A 105 -17.22 -10.76 -1.68
N ASP A 106 -17.01 -10.84 -0.38
CA ASP A 106 -17.62 -11.86 0.46
C ASP A 106 -19.15 -11.69 0.54
N ALA A 107 -19.84 -12.73 0.98
CA ALA A 107 -21.30 -12.72 1.10
C ALA A 107 -21.78 -11.56 2.01
N GLY A 108 -22.76 -10.79 1.53
CA GLY A 108 -23.30 -9.63 2.25
C GLY A 108 -22.65 -8.29 1.89
N TYR A 109 -21.56 -8.32 1.11
CA TYR A 109 -20.86 -7.14 0.61
C TYR A 109 -21.09 -6.97 -0.90
N LYS A 110 -21.01 -5.73 -1.37
CA LYS A 110 -21.10 -5.36 -2.78
C LYS A 110 -19.81 -4.70 -3.24
N LEU A 111 -19.35 -5.08 -4.43
CA LEU A 111 -18.17 -4.49 -5.03
C LEU A 111 -18.49 -3.09 -5.55
N LEU A 112 -17.68 -2.13 -5.14
CA LEU A 112 -17.72 -0.75 -5.61
C LEU A 112 -16.57 -0.56 -6.60
N ALA A 113 -16.94 -0.28 -7.86
CA ALA A 113 -16.08 -0.16 -9.06
C ALA A 113 -15.87 -1.45 -9.86
N GLU A 114 -15.12 -1.34 -10.96
CA GLU A 114 -14.86 -2.42 -11.91
C GLU A 114 -14.12 -3.60 -11.24
N PRO A 115 -14.54 -4.85 -11.50
CA PRO A 115 -13.94 -6.02 -10.87
C PRO A 115 -12.60 -6.42 -11.49
N ASN A 116 -12.22 -5.84 -12.63
CA ASN A 116 -11.07 -6.31 -13.39
C ASN A 116 -9.97 -5.25 -13.42
N ARG A 117 -8.74 -5.68 -13.14
CA ARG A 117 -7.52 -4.89 -13.34
C ARG A 117 -6.57 -5.66 -14.26
N THR A 118 -5.83 -4.95 -15.08
CA THR A 118 -4.85 -5.53 -16.01
C THR A 118 -3.46 -5.08 -15.59
N CYS A 119 -2.47 -5.96 -15.73
CA CYS A 119 -1.08 -5.60 -15.56
C CYS A 119 -0.57 -4.85 -16.79
N GLU A 120 -0.11 -3.62 -16.58
CA GLU A 120 0.51 -2.79 -17.62
C GLU A 120 2.01 -3.09 -17.75
N ARG A 121 2.60 -2.69 -18.88
CA ARG A 121 4.01 -2.99 -19.19
C ARG A 121 5.00 -2.28 -18.26
N ASP A 122 4.56 -1.23 -17.58
CA ASP A 122 5.32 -0.53 -16.55
C ASP A 122 5.33 -1.28 -15.20
N GLY A 123 4.66 -2.44 -15.12
CA GLY A 123 4.58 -3.27 -13.93
C GLY A 123 3.54 -2.80 -12.92
N HIS A 124 2.61 -1.93 -13.33
CA HIS A 124 1.49 -1.48 -12.49
C HIS A 124 0.16 -2.11 -12.90
N TRP A 125 -0.69 -2.38 -11.90
CA TRP A 125 -2.08 -2.77 -12.15
C TRP A 125 -2.90 -1.53 -12.49
N THR A 126 -3.73 -1.60 -13.54
CA THR A 126 -4.63 -0.50 -13.92
C THR A 126 -5.53 -0.10 -12.77
N GLY A 127 -5.72 1.21 -12.56
CA GLY A 127 -6.64 1.75 -11.55
C GLY A 127 -6.27 1.37 -10.12
N HIS A 128 -7.23 1.51 -9.19
CA HIS A 128 -7.10 1.11 -7.79
C HIS A 128 -7.87 -0.19 -7.52
N ALA A 129 -7.55 -0.91 -6.45
CA ALA A 129 -8.37 -2.04 -6.03
C ALA A 129 -9.80 -1.58 -5.69
N PRO A 130 -10.83 -2.28 -6.19
CA PRO A 130 -12.21 -1.99 -5.82
C PRO A 130 -12.45 -2.27 -4.34
N GLN A 131 -13.41 -1.57 -3.76
CA GLN A 131 -13.77 -1.72 -2.35
C GLN A 131 -15.02 -2.58 -2.20
N CYS A 132 -15.10 -3.35 -1.12
CA CYS A 132 -16.30 -4.08 -0.75
C CYS A 132 -17.07 -3.30 0.32
N GLU A 133 -18.30 -2.89 0.01
CA GLU A 133 -19.18 -2.21 0.96
C GLU A 133 -20.27 -3.17 1.45
N GLY A 134 -20.35 -3.31 2.78
CA GLY A 134 -21.39 -4.11 3.41
C GLY A 134 -22.72 -3.37 3.37
N ASN A 135 -23.81 -4.08 3.09
CA ASN A 135 -25.13 -3.50 3.37
C ASN A 135 -25.28 -3.40 4.89
N LEU A 136 -25.18 -2.18 5.45
CA LEU A 136 -25.52 -1.86 6.85
C LEU A 136 -27.04 -1.95 7.08
N GLY A 137 -27.62 -3.12 6.78
CA GLY A 137 -29.07 -3.37 6.78
C GLY A 137 -29.46 -4.75 7.31
N TYR A 138 -28.60 -5.39 8.10
CA TYR A 138 -29.01 -6.51 8.96
C TYR A 138 -29.11 -6.02 10.40
N PHE A 139 -30.19 -5.29 10.71
CA PHE A 139 -31.02 -5.38 11.93
C PHE A 139 -32.34 -4.64 11.68
#